data_AF-A0A699ZM13-F1
#
_entry.id   AF-A0A699ZM13-F1
#
_cell.length_a   1.000
_cell.length_b   1.000
_cell.length_c   1.000
_cell.angle_alpha   90.00
_cell.angle_beta   90.00
_cell.angle_gamma   90.00
#
_symmetry.space_group_name_H-M   'P 1'
#
loop_
_entity.id
_entity.type
_entity.pdbx_description
1 polymer ?
#
loop_
_entity_poly.entity_id
_entity_poly.type
_entity_poly.pdbx_seq_one_letter_code
_entity_poly.pdbx_strand_id
1 'polypeptide(L)'
;QLVDSGAAPAAIATEVKQLTVPGGLAGKLSALYQALLSGLSSTEKVADVLKARKAVLAALAKDKPSQLAQLIAVEHYFSVVAPERVKEVPLVIKAMYDLDLADEDVVVAWADKDDAGKILGLSPDATAAMRKAAAPVVERN
;
A
#
# COMPACT_ATOMS: atom_id res chain seq x y z
N GLN A 1 -4.68 -5.08 18.85
CA GLN A 1 -3.87 -5.08 17.61
C GLN A 1 -2.41 -4.83 17.97
N LEU A 2 -1.46 -5.63 17.46
CA LEU A 2 -0.02 -5.44 17.74
C LEU A 2 0.49 -4.06 17.32
N VAL A 3 -0.11 -3.49 16.28
CA VAL A 3 0.17 -2.15 15.76
C VAL A 3 -0.08 -1.05 16.81
N ASP A 4 -1.07 -1.22 17.68
CA ASP A 4 -1.41 -0.27 18.73
C ASP A 4 -0.76 -0.60 20.08
N SER A 5 -0.09 -1.75 20.18
CA SER A 5 0.57 -2.23 21.40
C SER A 5 2.00 -1.71 21.58
N GLY A 6 2.51 -0.86 20.67
CA GLY A 6 3.88 -0.34 20.71
C GLY A 6 4.96 -1.37 20.36
N ALA A 7 4.59 -2.48 19.72
CA ALA A 7 5.53 -3.51 19.29
C ALA A 7 6.59 -2.95 18.34
N ALA A 8 7.84 -3.43 18.46
CA ALA A 8 8.94 -2.98 17.62
C ALA A 8 8.64 -3.25 16.12
N PRO A 9 9.02 -2.36 15.19
CA PRO A 9 8.76 -2.53 13.76
C PRO A 9 9.21 -3.88 13.18
N ALA A 10 10.36 -4.40 13.64
CA ALA A 10 10.89 -5.70 13.22
C ALA A 10 10.04 -6.88 13.72
N ALA A 11 9.44 -6.77 14.91
CA ALA A 11 8.53 -7.78 15.44
C ALA A 11 7.24 -7.81 14.61
N ILE A 12 6.64 -6.65 14.33
CA ILE A 12 5.46 -6.55 13.45
C ILE A 12 5.78 -7.13 12.06
N ALA A 13 6.93 -6.80 11.48
CA ALA A 13 7.33 -7.34 10.18
C ALA A 13 7.50 -8.87 10.19
N THR A 14 7.97 -9.44 11.30
CA THR A 14 8.10 -10.90 11.47
C THR A 14 6.74 -11.58 11.52
N GLU A 15 5.82 -11.05 12.31
CA GLU A 15 4.45 -11.56 12.43
C GLU A 15 3.71 -11.49 11.09
N VAL A 16 3.82 -10.35 10.39
CA VAL A 16 3.22 -10.17 9.05
C VAL A 16 3.73 -11.25 8.09
N LYS A 17 5.02 -11.61 8.13
CA LYS A 17 5.58 -12.68 7.29
C LYS A 17 5.02 -14.06 7.62
N GLN A 18 4.61 -14.32 8.86
CA GLN A 18 4.05 -15.60 9.30
C GLN A 18 2.56 -15.76 8.98
N LEU A 19 1.84 -14.66 8.72
CA LEU A 19 0.44 -14.72 8.33
C LEU A 19 0.23 -15.60 7.09
N THR A 20 -0.79 -16.45 7.11
CA THR A 20 -1.22 -17.22 5.93
C THR A 20 -2.53 -16.65 5.45
N VAL A 21 -2.48 -15.94 4.32
CA VAL A 21 -3.64 -15.30 3.68
C VAL A 21 -3.57 -15.50 2.15
N PRO A 22 -4.71 -15.50 1.45
CA PRO A 22 -4.73 -15.49 -0.02
C PRO A 22 -3.93 -14.31 -0.59
N GLY A 23 -3.34 -14.50 -1.77
CA GLY A 23 -2.58 -13.44 -2.45
C GLY A 23 -1.14 -13.24 -1.94
N GLY A 24 -0.63 -14.14 -1.11
CA GLY A 24 0.78 -14.16 -0.70
C GLY A 24 1.21 -12.88 0.02
N LEU A 25 2.38 -12.34 -0.32
CA LEU A 25 2.92 -11.14 0.34
C LEU A 25 1.99 -9.92 0.17
N ALA A 26 1.40 -9.73 -1.00
CA ALA A 26 0.44 -8.65 -1.24
C ALA A 26 -0.80 -8.80 -0.34
N GLY A 27 -1.28 -10.02 -0.11
CA GLY A 27 -2.39 -10.28 0.79
C GLY A 27 -2.05 -9.95 2.25
N LYS A 28 -0.86 -10.35 2.70
CA LYS A 28 -0.37 -10.06 4.06
C LYS A 28 -0.26 -8.56 4.30
N LEU A 29 0.26 -7.83 3.31
CA LEU A 29 0.38 -6.38 3.37
C LEU A 29 -0.98 -5.70 3.24
N SER A 30 -1.90 -6.20 2.43
CA SER A 30 -3.27 -5.68 2.38
C SER A 30 -3.96 -5.77 3.74
N ALA A 31 -3.82 -6.90 4.45
CA ALA A 31 -4.34 -7.04 5.81
C ALA A 31 -3.67 -6.06 6.79
N LEU A 32 -2.35 -5.85 6.68
CA LEU A 32 -1.64 -4.87 7.50
C LEU A 32 -2.12 -3.43 7.22
N TYR A 33 -2.24 -3.02 5.95
CA TYR A 33 -2.71 -1.68 5.59
C TYR A 33 -4.14 -1.44 6.09
N GLN A 34 -5.02 -2.44 5.95
CA GLN A 34 -6.37 -2.37 6.53
C GLN A 34 -6.34 -2.19 8.05
N ALA A 35 -5.43 -2.88 8.76
CA ALA A 35 -5.26 -2.72 10.20
C ALA A 35 -4.62 -1.38 10.60
N LEU A 36 -3.69 -0.84 9.81
CA LEU A 36 -3.05 0.46 10.06
C LEU A 36 -4.01 1.63 9.81
N LEU A 37 -4.92 1.45 8.84
CA LEU A 37 -5.86 2.47 8.38
C LEU A 37 -7.26 2.25 8.95
N SER A 38 -7.45 1.26 9.83
CA SER A 38 -8.73 1.01 10.48
C SER A 38 -9.08 2.18 11.39
N GLY A 39 -10.28 2.73 11.25
CA GLY A 39 -10.75 3.83 12.11
C GLY A 39 -10.28 5.22 11.70
N LEU A 40 -9.65 5.38 10.51
CA LEU A 40 -9.34 6.72 9.97
C LEU A 40 -10.60 7.58 9.89
N SER A 41 -10.59 8.72 10.56
CA SER A 41 -11.64 9.72 10.43
C SER A 41 -11.63 10.36 9.04
N SER A 42 -12.75 10.95 8.62
CA SER A 42 -12.88 11.60 7.30
C SER A 42 -11.94 12.80 7.10
N THR A 43 -11.36 13.35 8.16
CA THR A 43 -10.40 14.45 8.11
C THR A 43 -8.94 13.99 8.07
N GLU A 44 -8.66 12.76 8.50
CA GLU A 44 -7.31 12.19 8.45
C GLU A 44 -7.00 11.67 7.05
N LYS A 45 -5.77 11.94 6.60
CA LYS A 45 -5.27 11.46 5.30
C LYS A 45 -4.51 10.16 5.48
N VAL A 46 -4.65 9.28 4.50
CA VAL A 46 -3.92 8.01 4.45
C VAL A 46 -2.41 8.25 4.48
N ALA A 47 -1.92 9.24 3.73
CA ALA A 47 -0.50 9.59 3.67
C ALA A 47 0.10 10.01 5.03
N ASP A 48 -0.67 10.67 5.91
CA ASP A 48 -0.22 11.07 7.24
C ASP A 48 -0.01 9.84 8.14
N VAL A 49 -0.86 8.82 7.99
CA VAL A 49 -0.70 7.54 8.69
C VAL A 49 0.49 6.75 8.17
N LEU A 50 0.72 6.72 6.85
CA LEU A 50 1.93 6.12 6.27
C LEU A 50 3.20 6.76 6.85
N LYS A 51 3.22 8.09 6.95
CA LYS A 51 4.33 8.83 7.56
C LYS A 51 4.52 8.47 9.03
N ALA A 52 3.44 8.42 9.82
CA ALA A 52 3.47 8.01 11.22
C ALA A 52 3.91 6.55 11.43
N ARG A 53 3.75 5.70 10.40
CA ARG A 53 4.08 4.27 10.41
C ARG A 53 5.30 3.92 9.56
N LYS A 54 6.09 4.92 9.10
CA LYS A 54 7.25 4.74 8.20
C LYS A 54 8.17 3.61 8.65
N ALA A 55 8.51 3.54 9.95
CA ALA A 55 9.45 2.54 10.45
C ALA A 55 8.98 1.09 10.23
N VAL A 56 7.67 0.83 10.37
CA VAL A 56 7.06 -0.50 10.13
C VAL A 56 7.03 -0.80 8.64
N LEU A 57 6.56 0.15 7.83
CA LEU A 57 6.45 -0.01 6.38
C LEU A 57 7.83 -0.19 5.73
N ALA A 58 8.83 0.57 6.15
CA ALA A 58 10.21 0.44 5.67
C ALA A 58 10.88 -0.88 6.11
N ALA A 59 10.43 -1.50 7.21
CA ALA A 59 10.86 -2.84 7.59
C ALA A 59 10.31 -3.93 6.64
N LEU A 60 9.23 -3.60 5.91
CA LEU A 60 8.52 -4.45 4.96
C LEU A 60 8.76 -4.06 3.48
N ALA A 61 9.66 -3.09 3.23
CA ALA A 61 10.01 -2.56 1.91
C ALA A 61 11.46 -2.92 1.48
N LYS A 62 11.97 -4.09 1.89
CA LYS A 62 13.42 -4.40 1.79
C LYS A 62 13.91 -4.74 0.39
N ASP A 63 13.00 -5.14 -0.49
CA ASP A 63 13.28 -5.57 -1.85
C ASP A 63 12.14 -5.18 -2.80
N LYS A 64 12.40 -5.17 -4.11
CA LYS A 64 11.41 -4.79 -5.13
C LYS A 64 10.10 -5.59 -5.04
N PRO A 65 10.10 -6.93 -4.84
CA PRO A 65 8.85 -7.68 -4.62
C PRO A 65 8.03 -7.17 -3.44
N SER A 66 8.67 -6.83 -2.31
CA SER A 66 8.00 -6.32 -1.12
C SER A 66 7.46 -4.90 -1.31
N GLN A 67 8.19 -4.04 -2.02
CA GLN A 67 7.72 -2.70 -2.41
C GLN A 67 6.50 -2.80 -3.35
N LEU A 68 6.56 -3.64 -4.39
CA LEU A 68 5.44 -3.90 -5.29
C LEU A 68 4.22 -4.43 -4.54
N ALA A 69 4.43 -5.34 -3.59
CA ALA A 69 3.36 -5.88 -2.76
C ALA A 69 2.70 -4.82 -1.86
N GLN A 70 3.44 -3.79 -1.41
CA GLN A 70 2.86 -2.63 -0.72
C GLN A 70 2.02 -1.76 -1.65
N LEU A 71 2.47 -1.55 -2.90
CA LEU A 71 1.68 -0.80 -3.89
C LEU A 71 0.36 -1.52 -4.21
N ILE A 72 0.39 -2.84 -4.37
CA ILE A 72 -0.81 -3.67 -4.59
C ILE A 72 -1.74 -3.62 -3.35
N ALA A 73 -1.18 -3.59 -2.14
CA ALA A 73 -1.97 -3.44 -0.91
C ALA A 73 -2.67 -2.06 -0.83
N VAL A 74 -1.99 -0.99 -1.22
CA VAL A 74 -2.57 0.36 -1.34
C VAL A 74 -3.66 0.39 -2.40
N GLU A 75 -3.41 -0.22 -3.57
CA GLU A 75 -4.39 -0.37 -4.64
C GLU A 75 -5.67 -1.05 -4.12
N HIS A 76 -5.52 -2.19 -3.44
CA HIS A 76 -6.65 -2.90 -2.87
C HIS A 76 -7.40 -2.08 -1.81
N TYR A 77 -6.69 -1.33 -0.96
CA TYR A 77 -7.32 -0.46 0.03
C TYR A 77 -8.25 0.56 -0.65
N PHE A 78 -7.75 1.28 -1.66
CA PHE A 78 -8.55 2.28 -2.37
C PHE A 78 -9.57 1.71 -3.34
N SER A 79 -9.43 0.46 -3.79
CA SER A 79 -10.42 -0.16 -4.68
C SER A 79 -11.55 -0.86 -3.94
N VAL A 80 -11.30 -1.40 -2.74
CA VAL A 80 -12.23 -2.29 -2.03
C VAL A 80 -12.61 -1.77 -0.65
N VAL A 81 -11.63 -1.27 0.10
CA VAL A 81 -11.82 -0.97 1.54
C VAL A 81 -12.35 0.46 1.75
N ALA A 82 -11.79 1.43 1.02
CA ALA A 82 -12.14 2.83 1.10
C ALA A 82 -12.22 3.49 -0.30
N PRO A 83 -13.10 3.00 -1.21
CA PRO A 83 -13.25 3.55 -2.56
C PRO A 83 -13.62 5.03 -2.61
N GLU A 84 -14.29 5.55 -1.59
CA GLU A 84 -14.59 6.97 -1.44
C GLU A 84 -13.35 7.86 -1.27
N ARG A 85 -12.20 7.26 -0.94
CA ARG A 85 -10.92 7.95 -0.75
C ARG A 85 -9.98 7.88 -1.96
N VAL A 86 -10.42 7.35 -3.12
CA VAL A 86 -9.58 7.24 -4.33
C VAL A 86 -8.90 8.56 -4.75
N LYS A 87 -9.48 9.71 -4.39
CA LYS A 87 -8.88 11.03 -4.60
C LYS A 87 -7.55 11.26 -3.85
N GLU A 88 -7.26 10.47 -2.82
CA GLU A 88 -6.02 10.53 -2.04
C GLU A 88 -4.86 9.75 -2.69
N VAL A 89 -5.15 8.91 -3.69
CA VAL A 89 -4.17 8.05 -4.37
C VAL A 89 -2.92 8.81 -4.82
N PRO A 90 -2.99 9.96 -5.55
CA PRO A 90 -1.79 10.69 -5.92
C PRO A 90 -0.91 11.04 -4.71
N LEU A 91 -1.54 11.52 -3.62
CA LEU A 91 -0.81 11.90 -2.42
C LEU A 91 -0.16 10.68 -1.73
N VAL A 92 -0.84 9.53 -1.72
CA VAL A 92 -0.31 8.30 -1.13
C VAL A 92 0.84 7.72 -1.94
N ILE A 93 0.74 7.68 -3.28
CA ILE A 93 1.84 7.23 -4.14
C ILE A 93 3.05 8.14 -3.97
N LYS A 94 2.85 9.45 -3.92
CA LYS A 94 3.93 10.40 -3.60
C LYS A 94 4.54 10.12 -2.23
N ALA A 95 3.72 9.86 -1.21
CA ALA A 95 4.22 9.54 0.12
C ALA A 95 5.04 8.24 0.14
N MET A 96 4.66 7.22 -0.66
CA MET A 96 5.45 5.99 -0.77
C MET A 96 6.84 6.26 -1.36
N TYR A 97 6.97 7.18 -2.33
CA TYR A 97 8.27 7.65 -2.81
C TYR A 97 9.04 8.43 -1.74
N ASP A 98 8.45 9.49 -1.20
CA ASP A 98 9.11 10.39 -0.23
C ASP A 98 9.59 9.66 1.04
N LEU A 99 8.97 8.52 1.37
CA LEU A 99 9.26 7.73 2.56
C LEU A 99 10.15 6.51 2.27
N ASP A 100 10.66 6.35 1.04
CA ASP A 100 11.50 5.22 0.62
C ASP A 100 10.78 3.86 0.77
N LEU A 101 9.46 3.82 0.51
CA LEU A 101 8.64 2.62 0.61
C LEU A 101 8.46 1.90 -0.73
N ALA A 102 8.65 2.62 -1.83
CA ALA A 102 8.73 2.07 -3.17
C ALA A 102 9.66 2.93 -4.03
N ASP A 103 10.55 2.28 -4.77
CA ASP A 103 11.45 2.94 -5.71
C ASP A 103 10.69 3.36 -6.99
N GLU A 104 11.24 4.36 -7.70
CA GLU A 104 10.69 4.90 -8.96
C GLU A 104 10.35 3.81 -9.97
N ASP A 105 11.31 2.93 -10.25
CA ASP A 105 11.13 1.86 -11.23
C ASP A 105 10.07 0.84 -10.81
N VAL A 106 9.89 0.62 -9.50
CA VAL A 106 8.84 -0.27 -8.99
C VAL A 106 7.46 0.34 -9.14
N VAL A 107 7.31 1.65 -8.88
CA VAL A 107 6.04 2.34 -9.06
C VAL A 107 5.69 2.50 -10.54
N VAL A 108 6.65 2.80 -11.41
CA VAL A 108 6.45 2.81 -12.87
C VAL A 108 6.04 1.42 -13.35
N ALA A 109 6.77 0.37 -12.97
CA ALA A 109 6.42 -1.01 -13.35
C ALA A 109 5.07 -1.47 -12.80
N TRP A 110 4.67 -1.00 -11.61
CA TRP A 110 3.32 -1.19 -11.07
C TRP A 110 2.30 -0.44 -11.93
N ALA A 111 2.56 0.81 -12.29
CA ALA A 111 1.67 1.64 -13.08
C ALA A 111 1.41 1.10 -14.50
N ASP A 112 2.43 0.54 -15.13
CA ASP A 112 2.36 -0.03 -16.48
C ASP A 112 1.68 -1.40 -16.53
N LYS A 113 1.52 -2.08 -15.39
CA LYS A 113 0.82 -3.36 -15.30
C LYS A 113 -0.67 -3.18 -15.02
N ASP A 114 -1.47 -3.78 -15.90
CA ASP A 114 -2.93 -3.82 -15.79
C ASP A 114 -3.45 -4.97 -14.91
N ASP A 115 -2.57 -5.89 -14.50
CA ASP A 115 -2.95 -7.13 -13.80
C ASP A 115 -2.38 -7.26 -12.38
N ALA A 116 -1.60 -6.30 -11.89
CA ALA A 116 -0.93 -6.41 -10.59
C ALA A 116 -1.95 -6.61 -9.43
N GLY A 117 -3.11 -5.96 -9.51
CA GLY A 117 -4.21 -6.09 -8.55
C GLY A 117 -4.93 -7.45 -8.57
N LYS A 118 -4.79 -8.23 -9.64
CA LYS A 118 -5.48 -9.52 -9.83
C LYS A 118 -5.15 -10.53 -8.73
N ILE A 119 -3.94 -10.46 -8.17
CA ILE A 119 -3.52 -11.34 -7.06
C ILE A 119 -4.39 -11.16 -5.81
N LEU A 120 -5.04 -10.01 -5.66
CA LEU A 120 -6.00 -9.70 -4.60
C LEU A 120 -7.45 -9.70 -5.10
N GLY A 121 -7.70 -10.22 -6.30
CA GLY A 121 -9.04 -10.30 -6.88
C GLY A 121 -9.60 -8.98 -7.40
N LEU A 122 -8.76 -7.96 -7.63
CA LEU A 122 -9.21 -6.71 -8.26
C LEU A 122 -9.61 -6.95 -9.72
N SER A 123 -10.67 -6.28 -10.15
CA SER A 123 -11.07 -6.25 -11.56
C SER A 123 -10.12 -5.36 -12.37
N PRO A 124 -10.00 -5.58 -13.69
CA PRO A 124 -9.22 -4.70 -14.56
C PRO A 124 -9.64 -3.24 -14.45
N ASP A 125 -10.94 -2.96 -14.33
CA ASP A 125 -11.48 -1.61 -14.19
C ASP A 125 -11.03 -0.93 -12.88
N ALA A 126 -11.01 -1.67 -11.77
CA ALA A 126 -10.55 -1.16 -10.48
C ALA A 126 -9.04 -0.83 -10.53
N THR A 127 -8.24 -1.72 -11.14
CA THR A 127 -6.81 -1.47 -11.37
C THR A 127 -6.62 -0.24 -12.27
N ALA A 128 -7.32 -0.15 -13.39
CA ALA A 128 -7.22 0.98 -14.33
C ALA A 128 -7.61 2.32 -13.67
N ALA A 129 -8.65 2.35 -12.84
CA ALA A 129 -9.04 3.54 -12.09
C ALA A 129 -7.92 4.01 -11.13
N MET A 130 -7.26 3.07 -10.45
CA MET A 130 -6.10 3.36 -9.61
C MET A 130 -4.91 3.89 -10.40
N ARG A 131 -4.60 3.31 -11.57
CA ARG A 131 -3.54 3.81 -12.48
C ARG A 131 -3.82 5.25 -12.89
N LYS A 132 -5.04 5.52 -13.33
CA LYS A 132 -5.48 6.84 -13.77
C LYS A 132 -5.38 7.87 -12.65
N ALA A 133 -5.73 7.50 -11.41
CA ALA A 133 -5.60 8.38 -10.26
C ALA A 133 -4.13 8.66 -9.91
N ALA A 134 -3.23 7.69 -10.08
CA ALA A 134 -1.80 7.83 -9.80
C ALA A 134 -1.01 8.55 -10.90
N ALA A 135 -1.50 8.57 -12.15
CA ALA A 135 -0.80 9.08 -13.33
C ALA A 135 -0.11 10.45 -13.15
N PRO A 136 -0.73 11.48 -12.52
CA PRO A 136 -0.08 12.77 -12.35
C PRO A 136 1.21 12.75 -11.51
N VAL A 137 1.42 11.71 -10.70
CA VAL A 137 2.62 11.53 -9.87
C VAL A 137 3.63 10.63 -10.58
N VAL A 138 3.17 9.61 -11.27
CA VAL A 138 4.03 8.69 -12.04
C VAL A 138 4.69 9.41 -13.22
N GLU A 139 3.98 10.31 -13.90
CA GLU A 139 4.50 11.05 -15.06
C GLU A 139 5.46 12.20 -14.72
N ARG A 140 5.55 12.59 -13.44
CA ARG A 140 6.31 13.77 -12.99
C ARG A 140 7.60 13.45 -12.24
N ASN A 141 7.75 12.20 -11.82
CA ASN A 141 8.95 11.68 -11.19
C ASN A 141 9.78 10.98 -12.26
#